data_AF-A0A7X9IJB0-F1
#
_entry.id   AF-A0A7X9IJB0-F1
#
_cell.length_a   1.000
_cell.length_b   1.000
_cell.length_c   1.000
_cell.angle_alpha   90.00
_cell.angle_beta   90.00
_cell.angle_gamma   90.00
#
_symmetry.space_group_name_H-M   'P 1'
#
loop_
_entity.id
_entity.type
_entity.pdbx_description
1 polymer ?
#
loop_
_entity_poly.entity_id
_entity_poly.type
_entity_poly.pdbx_seq_one_letter_code
_entity_poly.pdbx_strand_id
1 'polypeptide(L)'
;NLNTPQARALSAHVLDIFLLRSSYDTINSGHHGVGMEAYSKFKPREAIGLCNCFQLDAIDYLLKNGNHLDPARKPLSVEELNRRVRLANRKLREHTNVNRRLRFFENLEERLGWIGQSFRGQIVEIREDGTIHVDIPQFTKWGFVIRAEDSMVVPAVGEEVEVQLQGFHVDRMRFQFKLI
;
A
#
# COMPACT_ATOMS: atom_id res chain seq x y z
N ASN A 1 -2.11 16.93 15.40
CA ASN A 1 -1.36 17.40 14.22
C ASN A 1 -0.67 16.22 13.52
N LEU A 2 -1.36 15.56 12.58
CA LEU A 2 -0.87 14.35 11.89
C LEU A 2 0.11 14.64 10.73
N ASN A 3 0.45 15.91 10.50
CA ASN A 3 1.21 16.33 9.32
C ASN A 3 2.74 16.17 9.45
N THR A 4 3.28 15.85 10.64
CA THR A 4 4.72 15.63 10.78
C THR A 4 5.14 14.31 10.11
N PRO A 5 6.35 14.22 9.54
CA PRO A 5 6.85 12.98 8.96
C PRO A 5 6.84 11.80 9.93
N GLN A 6 7.11 12.07 11.22
CA GLN A 6 7.09 11.08 12.30
C GLN A 6 5.67 10.56 12.58
N ALA A 7 4.67 11.44 12.63
CA ALA A 7 3.27 11.05 12.80
C ALA A 7 2.76 10.21 11.62
N ARG A 8 3.17 10.56 10.39
CA ARG A 8 2.87 9.77 9.18
C ARG A 8 3.54 8.40 9.20
N ALA A 9 4.79 8.31 9.63
CA ALA A 9 5.52 7.05 9.77
C ALA A 9 4.88 6.13 10.82
N LEU A 10 4.48 6.69 11.98
CA LEU A 10 3.79 5.96 13.03
C LEU A 10 2.41 5.49 12.58
N SER A 11 1.61 6.35 11.95
CA SER A 11 0.29 5.98 11.41
C SER A 11 0.38 4.87 10.37
N ALA A 12 1.34 4.96 9.44
CA ALA A 12 1.58 3.89 8.47
C ALA A 12 2.01 2.58 9.14
N HIS A 13 2.82 2.66 10.21
CA HIS A 13 3.22 1.48 10.96
C HIS A 13 2.06 0.81 11.69
N VAL A 14 1.18 1.61 12.32
CA VAL A 14 -0.05 1.12 12.97
C VAL A 14 -0.98 0.48 11.94
N LEU A 15 -1.19 1.12 10.79
CA LEU A 15 -2.00 0.56 9.71
C LEU A 15 -1.40 -0.74 9.14
N ASP A 16 -0.08 -0.82 8.97
CA ASP A 16 0.57 -2.05 8.53
C ASP A 16 0.34 -3.20 9.53
N ILE A 17 0.33 -2.92 10.84
CA ILE A 17 0.02 -3.89 11.90
C ILE A 17 -1.46 -4.31 11.84
N PHE A 18 -2.38 -3.33 11.82
CA PHE A 18 -3.82 -3.60 11.82
C PHE A 18 -4.31 -4.30 10.56
N LEU A 19 -3.73 -3.97 9.41
CA LEU A 19 -4.08 -4.57 8.11
C LEU A 19 -3.33 -5.88 7.84
N LEU A 20 -2.59 -6.40 8.84
CA LEU A 20 -1.79 -7.64 8.76
C LEU A 20 -0.93 -7.70 7.50
N ARG A 21 -0.30 -6.58 7.17
CA ARG A 21 0.47 -6.48 5.94
C ARG A 21 1.69 -7.40 6.01
N SER A 22 1.85 -8.27 5.02
CA SER A 22 3.01 -9.16 4.95
C SER A 22 4.31 -8.36 5.00
N SER A 23 5.19 -8.75 5.91
CA SER A 23 6.52 -8.19 6.08
C SER A 23 7.53 -9.31 6.22
N TYR A 24 8.80 -9.02 5.93
CA TYR A 24 9.88 -9.94 6.18
C TYR A 24 10.25 -9.90 7.66
N ASP A 25 10.54 -11.07 8.23
CA ASP A 25 11.05 -11.21 9.59
C ASP A 25 12.14 -12.30 9.59
N THR A 26 13.07 -12.24 10.54
CA THR A 26 14.05 -13.31 10.78
C THR A 26 13.43 -14.47 11.55
N ILE A 27 12.35 -14.23 12.28
CA ILE A 27 11.59 -15.24 13.00
C ILE A 27 10.35 -15.61 12.19
N ASN A 28 10.11 -16.90 11.99
CA ASN A 28 8.91 -17.36 11.32
C ASN A 28 7.68 -17.21 12.24
N SER A 29 6.75 -16.33 11.84
CA SER A 29 5.45 -16.12 12.48
C SER A 29 4.28 -16.63 11.64
N GLY A 30 4.57 -17.36 10.54
CA GLY A 30 3.58 -17.81 9.58
C GLY A 30 3.13 -16.73 8.60
N HIS A 31 2.26 -17.10 7.67
CA HIS A 31 1.71 -16.19 6.67
C HIS A 31 0.20 -16.39 6.53
N HIS A 32 -0.56 -15.67 7.36
CA HIS A 32 -2.02 -15.76 7.44
C HIS A 32 -2.72 -15.63 6.08
N GLY A 33 -2.30 -14.67 5.24
CA GLY A 33 -2.92 -14.45 3.93
C GLY A 33 -2.75 -15.58 2.92
N VAL A 34 -1.87 -16.56 3.20
CA VAL A 34 -1.63 -17.75 2.34
C VAL A 34 -1.98 -19.04 3.10
N GLY A 35 -2.35 -18.96 4.39
CA GLY A 35 -2.70 -20.12 5.21
C GLY A 35 -1.51 -21.04 5.51
N MET A 36 -0.28 -20.51 5.57
CA MET A 36 0.93 -21.31 5.84
C MET A 36 1.50 -21.00 7.22
N GLU A 37 1.88 -22.05 7.97
CA GLU A 37 2.57 -21.94 9.27
C GLU A 37 4.03 -21.48 9.12
N ALA A 38 4.64 -21.75 7.97
CA ALA A 38 5.97 -21.29 7.62
C ALA A 38 6.01 -20.85 6.17
N TYR A 39 6.50 -19.63 5.93
CA TYR A 39 6.65 -19.09 4.59
C TYR A 39 7.97 -18.36 4.46
N SER A 40 8.77 -18.78 3.47
CA SER A 40 10.01 -18.11 3.11
C SER A 40 10.13 -17.96 1.61
N LYS A 41 10.70 -16.85 1.16
CA LYS A 41 10.78 -16.49 -0.25
C LYS A 41 12.15 -16.83 -0.81
N PHE A 42 12.21 -17.65 -1.86
CA PHE A 42 13.45 -18.08 -2.53
C PHE A 42 13.62 -17.52 -3.94
N LYS A 43 12.94 -16.41 -4.28
CA LYS A 43 13.05 -15.81 -5.62
C LYS A 43 14.40 -15.07 -5.76
N PRO A 44 15.34 -15.51 -6.61
CA PRO A 44 16.70 -14.96 -6.67
C PRO A 44 16.77 -13.55 -7.26
N ARG A 45 15.66 -13.02 -7.78
CA ARG A 45 15.56 -11.63 -8.25
C ARG A 45 15.32 -10.62 -7.13
N GLU A 46 15.06 -11.10 -5.92
CA GLU A 46 14.77 -10.25 -4.76
C GLU A 46 15.84 -10.41 -3.69
N ALA A 47 16.17 -9.31 -3.00
CA ALA A 47 17.24 -9.29 -2.00
C ALA A 47 17.05 -10.35 -0.91
N ILE A 48 15.81 -10.57 -0.42
CA ILE A 48 15.51 -11.59 0.58
C ILE A 48 15.69 -13.00 0.01
N GLY A 49 15.27 -13.23 -1.24
CA GLY A 49 15.48 -14.52 -1.90
C GLY A 49 16.96 -14.85 -2.07
N LEU A 50 17.78 -13.87 -2.48
CA LEU A 50 19.23 -14.03 -2.54
C LEU A 50 19.84 -14.32 -1.16
N CYS A 51 19.37 -13.67 -0.10
CA CYS A 51 19.83 -13.95 1.26
C CYS A 51 19.50 -15.39 1.68
N ASN A 52 18.29 -15.87 1.37
CA ASN A 52 17.87 -17.22 1.71
C ASN A 52 18.65 -18.27 0.90
N CYS A 53 18.89 -18.03 -0.39
CA CYS A 53 19.76 -18.89 -1.21
C CYS A 53 21.19 -18.94 -0.65
N PHE A 54 21.77 -17.78 -0.28
CA PHE A 54 23.10 -17.73 0.32
C PHE A 54 23.20 -18.51 1.64
N GLN A 55 22.16 -18.45 2.48
CA GLN A 55 22.11 -19.24 3.72
C GLN A 55 22.03 -20.74 3.44
N LEU A 56 21.24 -21.16 2.45
CA LEU A 56 21.18 -22.56 2.03
C LEU A 56 22.53 -23.05 1.49
N ASP A 57 23.21 -22.25 0.66
CA ASP A 57 24.52 -22.58 0.11
C ASP A 57 25.57 -22.71 1.22
N ALA A 58 25.51 -21.84 2.23
CA ALA A 58 26.39 -21.91 3.40
C ALA A 58 26.14 -23.18 4.23
N ILE A 59 24.87 -23.56 4.44
CA ILE A 59 24.50 -24.79 5.14
C ILE A 59 24.96 -26.02 4.35
N ASP A 60 24.68 -26.10 3.05
CA ASP A 60 25.10 -27.21 2.18
C ASP A 60 26.63 -27.38 2.19
N TYR A 61 27.36 -26.27 2.13
CA TYR A 61 28.82 -26.28 2.21
C TYR A 61 29.34 -26.82 3.54
N LEU A 62 28.77 -26.40 4.67
CA LEU A 62 29.13 -26.88 6.00
C LEU A 62 28.85 -28.39 6.16
N LEU A 63 27.73 -28.86 5.63
CA LEU A 63 27.37 -30.29 5.66
C LEU A 63 28.35 -31.14 4.84
N LYS A 64 28.84 -30.65 3.70
CA LYS A 64 29.74 -31.40 2.80
C LYS A 64 31.21 -31.36 3.20
N ASN A 65 31.70 -30.22 3.69
CA ASN A 65 33.14 -30.00 3.94
C ASN A 65 33.50 -29.98 5.43
N GLY A 66 32.52 -30.28 6.31
CA GLY A 66 32.70 -30.17 7.76
C GLY A 66 32.91 -28.73 8.22
N ASN A 67 33.55 -28.55 9.38
CA ASN A 67 33.82 -27.24 9.98
C ASN A 67 34.91 -26.42 9.25
N HIS A 68 35.29 -26.76 8.02
CA HIS A 68 36.20 -25.95 7.24
C HIS A 68 35.53 -24.62 6.86
N LEU A 69 36.06 -23.52 7.40
CA LEU A 69 35.55 -22.17 7.17
C LEU A 69 36.09 -21.60 5.86
N ASP A 70 35.27 -21.62 4.80
CA ASP A 70 35.45 -20.72 3.66
C ASP A 70 34.83 -19.35 4.01
N PRO A 71 35.61 -18.25 4.10
CA PRO A 71 35.09 -16.92 4.40
C PRO A 71 33.99 -16.46 3.45
N ALA A 72 34.00 -16.93 2.18
CA ALA A 72 33.02 -16.56 1.17
C ALA A 72 31.67 -17.26 1.34
N ARG A 73 31.62 -18.37 2.09
CA ARG A 73 30.42 -19.21 2.28
C ARG A 73 29.98 -19.29 3.73
N LYS A 74 30.39 -18.31 4.55
CA LYS A 74 30.01 -18.25 5.95
C LYS A 74 28.54 -17.83 6.08
N PRO A 75 27.73 -18.50 6.94
CA PRO A 75 26.39 -18.04 7.25
C PRO A 75 26.40 -16.60 7.76
N LEU A 76 25.42 -15.79 7.35
CA LEU A 76 25.26 -14.44 7.89
C LEU A 76 24.92 -14.52 9.38
N SER A 77 25.44 -13.57 10.15
CA SER A 77 25.05 -13.42 11.56
C SER A 77 23.60 -12.97 11.69
N VAL A 78 23.02 -13.17 12.88
CA VAL A 78 21.66 -12.74 13.20
C VAL A 78 21.53 -11.21 13.07
N GLU A 79 22.55 -10.45 13.45
CA GLU A 79 22.57 -8.99 13.35
C GLU A 79 22.51 -8.53 11.89
N GLU A 80 23.27 -9.16 11.01
CA GLU A 80 23.28 -8.85 9.58
C GLU A 80 21.96 -9.27 8.91
N LEU A 81 21.39 -10.42 9.27
CA LEU A 81 20.05 -10.82 8.84
C LEU A 81 19.00 -9.78 9.25
N ASN A 82 18.97 -9.38 10.52
CA ASN A 82 18.06 -8.37 11.04
C ASN A 82 18.24 -7.01 10.35
N ARG A 83 19.48 -6.62 10.01
CA ARG A 83 19.75 -5.41 9.22
C ARG A 83 19.17 -5.52 7.82
N ARG A 84 19.39 -6.63 7.12
CA ARG A 84 18.89 -6.83 5.75
C ARG A 84 17.37 -6.89 5.68
N VAL A 85 16.73 -7.58 6.63
CA VAL A 85 15.27 -7.63 6.76
C VAL A 85 14.68 -6.22 6.92
N ARG A 86 15.25 -5.39 7.82
CA ARG A 86 14.82 -3.99 8.00
C ARG A 86 14.94 -3.19 6.70
N LEU A 87 16.05 -3.32 5.98
CA LEU A 87 16.26 -2.64 4.70
C LEU A 87 15.28 -3.13 3.63
N ALA A 88 15.00 -4.43 3.56
CA ALA A 88 14.05 -5.00 2.62
C ALA A 88 12.62 -4.51 2.88
N ASN A 89 12.18 -4.50 4.14
CA ASN A 89 10.88 -3.97 4.53
C ASN A 89 10.76 -2.47 4.21
N ARG A 90 11.80 -1.69 4.48
CA ARG A 90 11.84 -0.27 4.10
C ARG A 90 11.67 -0.08 2.59
N LYS A 91 12.47 -0.79 1.78
CA LYS A 91 12.38 -0.73 0.31
C LYS A 91 11.00 -1.18 -0.19
N LEU A 92 10.41 -2.22 0.40
CA LEU A 92 9.08 -2.69 0.06
C LEU A 92 8.02 -1.61 0.29
N ARG A 93 8.09 -0.90 1.42
CA ARG A 93 7.20 0.24 1.72
C ARG A 93 7.39 1.38 0.72
N GLU A 94 8.63 1.77 0.46
CA GLU A 94 8.97 2.83 -0.51
C GLU A 94 8.46 2.48 -1.92
N HIS A 95 8.74 1.27 -2.40
CA HIS A 95 8.29 0.78 -3.71
C HIS A 95 6.77 0.71 -3.82
N THR A 96 6.07 0.28 -2.75
CA THR A 96 4.60 0.29 -2.74
C THR A 96 4.06 1.71 -2.87
N ASN A 97 4.65 2.67 -2.13
CA ASN A 97 4.21 4.06 -2.20
C ASN A 97 4.43 4.67 -3.58
N VAL A 98 5.58 4.39 -4.20
CA VAL A 98 5.88 4.82 -5.58
C VAL A 98 4.90 4.20 -6.56
N ASN A 99 4.71 2.87 -6.53
CA ASN A 99 3.78 2.19 -7.43
C ASN A 99 2.34 2.64 -7.24
N ARG A 100 1.91 2.89 -5.99
CA ARG A 100 0.59 3.45 -5.71
C ARG A 100 0.43 4.84 -6.33
N ARG A 101 1.47 5.67 -6.30
CA ARG A 101 1.46 7.00 -6.94
C ARG A 101 1.46 6.88 -8.46
N LEU A 102 2.30 6.01 -9.04
CA LEU A 102 2.36 5.79 -10.48
C LEU A 102 1.03 5.30 -11.04
N ARG A 103 0.45 4.23 -10.46
CA ARG A 103 -0.88 3.75 -10.86
C ARG A 103 -1.96 4.80 -10.71
N PHE A 104 -1.83 5.65 -9.70
CA PHE A 104 -2.75 6.76 -9.51
C PHE A 104 -2.60 7.82 -10.60
N PHE A 105 -1.37 8.14 -11.04
CA PHE A 105 -1.13 9.06 -12.15
C PHE A 105 -1.56 8.48 -13.50
N GLU A 106 -1.31 7.19 -13.75
CA GLU A 106 -1.80 6.50 -14.95
C GLU A 106 -3.33 6.55 -15.03
N ASN A 107 -4.00 6.22 -13.92
CA ASN A 107 -5.45 6.36 -13.83
C ASN A 107 -5.89 7.82 -13.95
N LEU A 108 -5.14 8.77 -13.40
CA LEU A 108 -5.48 10.19 -13.49
C LEU A 108 -5.53 10.64 -14.95
N GLU A 109 -4.51 10.32 -15.74
CA GLU A 109 -4.43 10.68 -17.16
C GLU A 109 -5.63 10.13 -17.94
N GLU A 110 -5.96 8.84 -17.75
CA GLU A 110 -7.12 8.21 -18.38
C GLU A 110 -8.44 8.89 -17.96
N ARG A 111 -8.63 9.12 -16.66
CA ARG A 111 -9.91 9.67 -16.14
C ARG A 111 -10.10 11.15 -16.43
N LEU A 112 -9.03 11.92 -16.66
CA LEU A 112 -9.17 13.30 -17.13
C LEU A 112 -9.87 13.37 -18.50
N GLY A 113 -9.75 12.34 -19.33
CA GLY A 113 -10.51 12.22 -20.59
C GLY A 113 -12.02 12.02 -20.39
N TRP A 114 -12.47 11.74 -19.16
CA TRP A 114 -13.88 11.46 -18.86
C TRP A 114 -14.61 12.64 -18.22
N ILE A 115 -13.97 13.81 -18.16
CA ILE A 115 -14.60 15.02 -17.62
C ILE A 115 -15.91 15.30 -18.37
N GLY A 116 -16.97 15.56 -17.61
CA GLY A 116 -18.33 15.74 -18.12
C GLY A 116 -19.16 14.46 -18.18
N GLN A 117 -18.57 13.27 -18.04
CA GLN A 117 -19.32 12.02 -17.96
C GLN A 117 -19.95 11.81 -16.58
N SER A 118 -21.08 11.10 -16.56
CA SER A 118 -21.83 10.75 -15.35
C SER A 118 -21.53 9.33 -14.89
N PHE A 119 -21.50 9.14 -13.58
CA PHE A 119 -21.22 7.88 -12.93
C PHE A 119 -22.20 7.65 -11.78
N ARG A 120 -22.51 6.39 -11.51
CA ARG A 120 -23.19 6.01 -10.28
C ARG A 120 -22.17 5.70 -9.20
N GLY A 121 -22.42 6.22 -8.00
CA GLY A 121 -21.58 5.98 -6.84
C GLY A 121 -22.40 5.92 -5.57
N GLN A 122 -21.74 5.57 -4.47
CA GLN A 122 -22.35 5.50 -3.15
C GLN A 122 -21.72 6.54 -2.24
N ILE A 123 -22.52 7.25 -1.45
CA ILE A 123 -21.98 8.18 -0.46
C ILE A 123 -21.37 7.40 0.69
N VAL A 124 -20.10 7.66 0.98
CA VAL A 124 -19.34 6.94 2.01
C VAL A 124 -19.16 7.77 3.28
N GLU A 125 -19.06 9.09 3.13
CA GLU A 125 -18.76 10.01 4.23
C GLU A 125 -19.29 11.40 3.88
N ILE A 126 -19.88 12.09 4.86
CA ILE A 126 -20.25 13.51 4.76
C ILE A 126 -19.51 14.21 5.88
N ARG A 127 -18.70 15.21 5.53
CA ARG A 127 -17.87 15.95 6.48
C ARG A 127 -18.62 17.14 7.04
N GLU A 128 -18.16 17.62 8.20
CA GLU A 128 -18.68 18.82 8.87
C GLU A 128 -18.58 20.08 7.98
N ASP A 129 -17.58 20.13 7.10
CA ASP A 129 -17.39 21.22 6.12
C ASP A 129 -18.34 21.14 4.91
N GLY A 130 -19.27 20.17 4.90
CA GLY A 130 -20.21 19.93 3.81
C GLY A 130 -19.61 19.20 2.61
N THR A 131 -18.34 18.79 2.66
CA THR A 131 -17.75 17.94 1.60
C THR A 131 -18.38 16.54 1.67
N ILE A 132 -18.90 16.05 0.55
CA ILE A 132 -19.47 14.71 0.43
C ILE A 132 -18.43 13.82 -0.28
N HIS A 133 -18.08 12.68 0.30
CA HIS A 133 -17.24 11.68 -0.35
C HIS A 133 -18.08 10.58 -0.96
N VAL A 134 -17.73 10.22 -2.20
CA VAL A 134 -18.47 9.24 -3.00
C VAL A 134 -17.52 8.15 -3.47
N ASP A 135 -17.89 6.90 -3.24
CA ASP A 135 -17.23 5.73 -3.82
C ASP A 135 -17.82 5.44 -5.19
N ILE A 136 -16.98 5.37 -6.20
CA ILE A 136 -17.38 5.13 -7.58
C ILE A 136 -16.57 3.94 -8.07
N PRO A 137 -17.19 2.79 -8.39
CA PRO A 137 -16.48 1.54 -8.67
C PRO A 137 -15.40 1.65 -9.75
N GLN A 138 -15.60 2.54 -10.71
CA GLN A 138 -14.65 2.78 -11.80
C GLN A 138 -13.37 3.50 -11.32
N PHE A 139 -13.37 4.12 -10.15
CA PHE A 139 -12.26 4.92 -9.63
C PHE A 139 -11.57 4.22 -8.45
N THR A 140 -10.24 4.29 -8.42
CA THR A 140 -9.43 3.63 -7.36
C THR A 140 -9.44 4.35 -6.01
N LYS A 141 -10.05 5.53 -5.92
CA LYS A 141 -10.17 6.33 -4.70
C LYS A 141 -11.53 7.01 -4.69
N TRP A 142 -12.06 7.24 -3.49
CA TRP A 142 -13.24 8.07 -3.30
C TRP A 142 -13.03 9.46 -3.90
N GLY A 143 -14.02 9.86 -4.68
CA GLY A 143 -14.22 11.22 -5.14
C GLY A 143 -14.77 12.10 -4.05
N PHE A 144 -14.84 13.40 -4.32
CA PHE A 144 -15.58 14.32 -3.47
C PHE A 144 -16.46 15.27 -4.27
N VAL A 145 -17.57 15.67 -3.67
CA VAL A 145 -18.48 16.69 -4.16
C VAL A 145 -18.40 17.87 -3.20
N ILE A 146 -18.23 19.07 -3.76
CA ILE A 146 -18.41 20.33 -3.01
C ILE A 146 -19.88 20.69 -3.13
N ARG A 147 -20.58 20.73 -2.00
CA ARG A 147 -21.99 21.11 -1.97
C ARG A 147 -22.14 22.57 -2.41
N ALA A 148 -23.02 22.83 -3.36
CA ALA A 148 -23.47 24.19 -3.64
C ALA A 148 -24.39 24.65 -2.49
N GLU A 149 -24.22 25.89 -2.02
CA GLU A 149 -24.98 26.45 -0.89
C GLU A 149 -26.50 26.34 -1.06
N ASP A 150 -26.98 26.28 -2.30
CA ASP A 150 -28.40 26.23 -2.66
C ASP A 150 -29.01 24.82 -2.73
N SER A 151 -28.24 23.75 -2.46
CA SER A 151 -28.77 22.38 -2.54
C SER A 151 -29.58 22.04 -1.28
N MET A 152 -30.92 21.99 -1.41
CA MET A 152 -31.83 21.73 -0.28
C MET A 152 -31.84 20.29 0.23
N VAL A 153 -31.38 19.32 -0.57
CA VAL A 153 -31.41 17.89 -0.19
C VAL A 153 -30.00 17.43 0.16
N VAL A 154 -29.82 16.93 1.39
CA VAL A 154 -28.58 16.27 1.81
C VAL A 154 -28.79 14.77 1.67
N PRO A 155 -28.17 14.13 0.67
CA PRO A 155 -28.26 12.68 0.54
C PRO A 155 -27.55 12.01 1.72
N ALA A 156 -28.02 10.83 2.13
CA ALA A 156 -27.55 10.13 3.31
C ALA A 156 -26.30 9.28 3.02
N VAL A 157 -25.51 8.97 4.06
CA VAL A 157 -24.43 7.98 3.93
C VAL A 157 -25.02 6.61 3.58
N GLY A 158 -24.45 5.96 2.57
CA GLY A 158 -24.93 4.70 2.01
C GLY A 158 -25.88 4.85 0.82
N GLU A 159 -26.35 6.06 0.52
CA GLU A 159 -27.24 6.33 -0.61
C GLU A 159 -26.50 6.24 -1.95
N GLU A 160 -27.15 5.67 -2.96
CA GLU A 160 -26.66 5.68 -4.34
C GLU A 160 -27.02 7.02 -5.00
N VAL A 161 -26.04 7.63 -5.65
CA VAL A 161 -26.17 8.93 -6.31
C VAL A 161 -25.56 8.91 -7.70
N GLU A 162 -26.10 9.74 -8.59
CA GLU A 162 -25.49 10.04 -9.88
C GLU A 162 -24.62 11.29 -9.78
N VAL A 163 -23.38 11.18 -10.25
CA VAL A 163 -22.39 12.24 -10.14
C VAL A 163 -21.68 12.47 -11.46
N GLN A 164 -21.50 13.72 -11.84
CA GLN A 164 -20.73 14.12 -13.01
C GLN A 164 -19.28 14.42 -12.62
N LEU A 165 -18.32 13.83 -13.33
CA LEU A 165 -16.91 14.16 -13.14
C LEU A 165 -16.63 15.59 -13.62
N GLN A 166 -16.17 16.47 -12.73
CA GLN A 166 -15.81 17.85 -13.06
C GLN A 166 -14.32 18.01 -13.34
N GLY A 167 -13.48 17.20 -12.68
CA GLY A 167 -12.04 17.27 -12.85
C GLY A 167 -11.27 16.67 -11.70
N PHE A 168 -10.06 17.18 -11.48
CA PHE A 168 -9.14 16.66 -10.48
C PHE A 168 -8.60 17.78 -9.60
N HIS A 169 -8.74 17.63 -8.28
CA HIS A 169 -8.20 18.57 -7.32
C HIS A 169 -6.81 18.11 -6.87
N VAL A 170 -5.78 18.85 -7.31
CA VAL A 170 -4.38 18.49 -7.08
C VAL A 170 -4.03 18.45 -5.59
N ASP A 171 -4.41 19.48 -4.82
CA ASP A 171 -4.04 19.54 -3.40
C ASP A 171 -4.64 18.40 -2.56
N ARG A 172 -5.89 18.04 -2.87
CA ARG A 172 -6.60 16.92 -2.22
C ARG A 172 -6.21 15.56 -2.81
N MET A 173 -5.53 15.54 -3.97
CA MET A 173 -5.21 14.35 -4.75
C MET A 173 -6.45 13.45 -4.98
N ARG A 174 -7.58 14.07 -5.34
CA ARG A 174 -8.89 13.40 -5.53
C ARG A 174 -9.65 13.99 -6.72
N PHE A 175 -10.47 13.16 -7.34
CA PHE A 175 -11.42 13.58 -8.36
C PHE A 175 -12.56 14.38 -7.73
N GLN A 176 -12.90 15.48 -8.39
CA GLN A 176 -14.01 16.34 -8.02
C GLN A 176 -15.22 15.99 -8.87
N PHE A 177 -16.35 15.84 -8.21
CA PHE A 177 -17.62 15.50 -8.80
C PHE A 177 -18.67 16.56 -8.47
N LYS A 178 -19.76 16.53 -9.23
CA LYS A 178 -20.97 17.31 -8.99
C LYS A 178 -22.15 16.34 -8.93
N LEU A 179 -23.02 16.47 -7.94
CA LEU A 179 -24.29 15.74 -7.89
C LEU A 179 -25.21 16.21 -9.03
N ILE A 180 -25.87 15.27 -9.69
CA ILE A 180 -26.86 15.51 -10.76
C ILE A 180 -28.25 15.23 -10.24
#